data_AF-A0A380NWR1-F1
#
_entry.id   AF-A0A380NWR1-F1
#
_cell.length_a   1.000
_cell.length_b   1.000
_cell.length_c   1.000
_cell.angle_alpha   90.00
_cell.angle_beta   90.00
_cell.angle_gamma   90.00
#
_symmetry.space_group_name_H-M   'P 1'
#
loop_
_entity.id
_entity.type
_entity.pdbx_description
1 polymer ?
#
loop_
_entity_poly.entity_id
_entity_poly.type
_entity_poly.pdbx_seq_one_letter_code
_entity_poly.pdbx_strand_id
1 'polypeptide(L)'
;MMKNSCVSKTLLKWYDEAGRSTLPWRADHSPYRVWVSEIMLQQTQVSTVIPYFNRFMQAFPTVDDLAKAPEADLLKAWEGLGYYSRVRNMQKAAQQIVNDFDGAWPNTMQTLEALKGVGRILRLPLLVLLLMSR
;
A
#
# COMPACT_ATOMS: atom_id res chain seq x y z
N MET A 1 -9.89 -24.91 -24.66
CA MET A 1 -9.20 -24.82 -23.36
C MET A 1 -7.73 -24.48 -23.63
N MET A 2 -7.37 -23.19 -23.64
CA MET A 2 -5.95 -22.78 -23.77
C MET A 2 -5.21 -23.16 -22.48
N LYS A 3 -4.09 -23.86 -22.59
CA LYS A 3 -3.28 -24.27 -21.43
C LYS A 3 -2.73 -23.03 -20.72
N ASN A 4 -3.25 -22.72 -19.52
CA ASN A 4 -2.85 -21.59 -18.66
C ASN A 4 -1.33 -21.53 -18.35
N SER A 5 -0.60 -22.63 -18.55
CA SER A 5 0.84 -22.72 -18.26
C SER A 5 1.73 -21.96 -19.24
N CYS A 6 1.31 -21.77 -20.49
CA CYS A 6 2.09 -21.02 -21.49
C CYS A 6 2.04 -19.51 -21.21
N VAL A 7 0.84 -18.96 -20.98
CA VAL A 7 0.66 -17.53 -20.69
C VAL A 7 1.40 -17.12 -19.42
N SER A 8 1.30 -17.93 -18.36
CA SER A 8 1.97 -17.64 -17.08
C SER A 8 3.49 -17.56 -17.24
N LYS A 9 4.11 -18.52 -17.95
CA LYS A 9 5.56 -18.53 -18.19
C LYS A 9 6.01 -17.35 -19.04
N THR A 10 5.27 -17.03 -20.10
CA THR A 10 5.58 -15.88 -20.97
C THR A 10 5.46 -14.56 -20.22
N LEU A 11 4.42 -14.41 -19.39
CA LEU A 11 4.21 -13.20 -18.61
C LEU A 11 5.29 -13.03 -17.54
N LEU A 12 5.68 -14.10 -16.85
CA LEU A 12 6.77 -14.07 -15.87
C LEU A 12 8.09 -13.70 -16.53
N LYS A 13 8.41 -14.32 -17.67
CA LYS A 13 9.63 -13.98 -18.43
C LYS A 13 9.65 -12.51 -18.86
N TRP A 14 8.54 -12.00 -19.41
CA TRP A 14 8.43 -10.58 -19.77
C TRP A 14 8.57 -9.68 -18.54
N TYR A 15 8.02 -10.09 -17.39
CA TYR A 15 8.13 -9.33 -16.16
C TYR A 15 9.58 -9.28 -15.64
N ASP A 16 10.34 -10.37 -15.77
CA ASP A 16 11.75 -10.41 -15.41
C ASP A 16 12.59 -9.48 -16.31
N GLU A 17 12.26 -9.40 -17.61
CA GLU A 17 13.01 -8.61 -18.59
C GLU A 17 12.62 -7.11 -18.61
N ALA A 18 11.33 -6.79 -18.45
CA ALA A 18 10.78 -5.46 -18.69
C ALA A 18 9.87 -4.95 -17.54
N GLY A 19 9.76 -5.70 -16.45
CA GLY A 19 8.95 -5.33 -15.30
C GLY A 19 9.45 -4.07 -14.60
N ARG A 20 8.53 -3.34 -13.95
CA ARG A 20 8.83 -2.09 -13.24
C ARG A 20 9.40 -2.36 -11.84
N SER A 21 10.52 -3.07 -11.74
CA SER A 21 11.13 -3.46 -10.45
C SER A 21 11.65 -2.27 -9.63
N THR A 22 11.94 -1.14 -10.28
CA THR A 22 12.57 0.05 -9.68
C THR A 22 11.61 1.00 -8.94
N LEU A 23 10.33 0.66 -8.81
CA LEU A 23 9.37 1.51 -8.11
C LEU A 23 9.65 1.56 -6.60
N PRO A 24 9.57 2.74 -5.95
CA PRO A 24 10.04 2.92 -4.58
C PRO A 24 9.24 2.14 -3.53
N TRP A 25 7.99 1.79 -3.81
CA TRP A 25 7.15 0.95 -2.93
C TRP A 25 7.36 -0.57 -3.13
N ARG A 26 8.13 -0.96 -4.14
CA ARG A 26 8.55 -2.36 -4.35
C ARG A 26 9.85 -2.70 -3.60
N ALA A 27 10.57 -1.68 -3.15
CA ALA A 27 11.72 -1.87 -2.27
C ALA A 27 11.27 -2.37 -0.88
N ASP A 28 12.04 -3.32 -0.34
CA ASP A 28 11.91 -3.87 1.01
C ASP A 28 10.58 -4.59 1.33
N HIS A 29 9.70 -4.80 0.33
CA HIS A 29 8.45 -5.56 0.41
C HIS A 29 7.58 -5.29 1.67
N SER A 30 7.65 -4.07 2.20
CA SER A 30 6.92 -3.71 3.42
C SER A 30 5.41 -3.59 3.16
N PRO A 31 4.56 -4.27 3.94
CA PRO A 31 3.10 -4.12 3.84
C PRO A 31 2.63 -2.68 3.95
N TYR A 32 3.27 -1.89 4.81
CA TYR A 32 2.98 -0.46 4.96
C TYR A 32 3.25 0.33 3.68
N ARG A 33 4.43 0.11 3.06
CA ARG A 33 4.83 0.81 1.81
C ARG A 33 3.90 0.44 0.66
N VAL A 34 3.59 -0.84 0.52
CA VAL A 34 2.66 -1.31 -0.51
C VAL A 34 1.29 -0.70 -0.30
N TRP A 35 0.76 -0.74 0.92
CA TRP A 35 -0.55 -0.15 1.25
C TRP A 35 -0.63 1.34 0.92
N VAL A 36 0.37 2.14 1.34
CA VAL A 36 0.41 3.59 1.05
C VAL A 36 0.43 3.82 -0.46
N SER A 37 1.25 3.07 -1.21
CA SER A 37 1.33 3.21 -2.67
C SER A 37 0.00 2.88 -3.35
N GLU A 38 -0.69 1.82 -2.94
CA GLU A 38 -1.97 1.41 -3.50
C GLU A 38 -3.05 2.48 -3.26
N ILE A 39 -3.10 3.09 -2.07
CA ILE A 39 -4.03 4.20 -1.78
C ILE A 39 -3.73 5.41 -2.67
N MET A 40 -2.46 5.77 -2.85
CA MET A 40 -2.06 6.89 -3.69
C MET A 40 -2.37 6.64 -5.17
N LEU A 41 -2.12 5.42 -5.66
CA LEU A 41 -2.32 5.03 -7.06
C LEU A 41 -3.80 4.94 -7.46
N GLN A 42 -4.73 4.98 -6.49
CA GLN A 42 -6.14 5.16 -6.81
C GLN A 42 -6.34 6.51 -7.50
N GLN A 43 -6.75 6.48 -8.77
CA GLN A 43 -7.08 7.68 -9.55
C GLN A 43 -5.90 8.67 -9.68
N THR A 44 -4.64 8.21 -9.54
CA THR A 44 -3.44 9.03 -9.75
C THR A 44 -2.38 8.26 -10.53
N GLN A 45 -1.70 8.93 -11.46
CA GLN A 45 -0.67 8.30 -12.31
C GLN A 45 0.62 8.04 -11.54
N VAL A 46 1.34 6.97 -11.93
CA VAL A 46 2.59 6.52 -11.29
C VAL A 46 3.64 7.64 -11.19
N SER A 47 3.89 8.37 -12.28
CA SER A 47 4.87 9.46 -12.33
C SER A 47 4.57 10.56 -11.32
N THR A 48 3.28 10.88 -11.13
CA THR A 48 2.82 11.84 -10.13
C THR A 48 2.98 11.29 -8.72
N VAL A 49 2.69 10.00 -8.48
CA VAL A 49 2.74 9.40 -7.13
C VAL A 49 4.16 9.30 -6.58
N ILE A 50 5.18 9.00 -7.40
CA ILE A 50 6.57 8.78 -6.95
C ILE A 50 7.09 9.87 -5.98
N PRO A 51 7.07 11.18 -6.35
CA PRO A 51 7.57 12.22 -5.44
C PRO A 51 6.72 12.39 -4.17
N TYR A 52 5.41 12.11 -4.24
CA TYR A 52 4.53 12.15 -3.07
C TYR A 52 4.80 11.00 -2.12
N PHE A 53 4.92 9.78 -2.66
CA PHE A 53 5.27 8.60 -1.91
C PHE A 53 6.58 8.79 -1.14
N ASN A 54 7.62 9.31 -1.79
CA ASN A 54 8.91 9.55 -1.15
C ASN A 54 8.80 10.55 0.01
N ARG A 55 8.11 11.69 -0.17
CA ARG A 55 7.89 12.67 0.91
C ARG A 55 7.04 12.09 2.03
N PHE A 56 6.01 11.32 1.69
CA PHE A 56 5.13 10.69 2.66
C PHE A 56 5.87 9.68 3.53
N MET A 57 6.71 8.84 2.92
CA MET A 57 7.55 7.87 3.65
C MET A 57 8.66 8.53 4.48
N GLN A 58 9.09 9.74 4.13
CA GLN A 58 10.00 10.53 4.97
C GLN A 58 9.29 11.12 6.19
N ALA A 59 8.06 11.63 6.01
CA ALA A 59 7.28 12.22 7.09
C ALA A 59 6.69 11.18 8.04
N PHE A 60 6.24 10.05 7.48
CA PHE A 60 5.60 8.95 8.20
C PHE A 60 6.27 7.62 7.80
N PRO A 61 7.43 7.29 8.37
CA PRO A 61 8.16 6.06 8.02
C PRO A 61 7.42 4.77 8.39
N THR A 62 6.61 4.82 9.46
CA THR A 62 5.90 3.65 10.00
C THR A 62 4.38 3.85 10.09
N VAL A 63 3.66 2.74 10.30
CA VAL A 63 2.21 2.79 10.56
C VAL A 63 1.89 3.54 11.86
N ASP A 64 2.77 3.46 12.87
CA ASP A 64 2.69 4.22 14.11
C ASP A 64 2.80 5.73 13.89
N ASP A 65 3.77 6.16 13.07
CA ASP A 65 3.96 7.57 12.75
C ASP A 65 2.72 8.14 12.05
N LEU A 66 2.15 7.36 11.11
CA LEU A 66 0.92 7.73 10.43
C LEU A 66 -0.29 7.78 11.39
N ALA A 67 -0.41 6.82 12.30
CA ALA A 67 -1.52 6.77 13.25
C ALA A 67 -1.52 7.98 14.21
N LYS A 68 -0.32 8.44 14.61
CA LYS A 68 -0.10 9.54 15.56
C LYS A 68 0.01 10.92 14.89
N ALA A 69 0.14 10.97 13.56
CA ALA A 69 0.32 12.22 12.82
C ALA A 69 -0.80 13.24 13.10
N PRO A 70 -0.47 14.52 13.37
CA PRO A 70 -1.47 15.59 13.40
C PRO A 70 -2.18 15.71 12.04
N GLU A 71 -3.48 16.02 12.04
CA GLU A 71 -4.26 16.14 10.78
C GLU A 71 -3.65 17.19 9.84
N ALA A 72 -3.12 18.30 10.38
CA ALA A 72 -2.49 19.34 9.57
C ALA A 72 -1.28 18.82 8.76
N ASP A 73 -0.40 18.05 9.40
CA ASP A 73 0.80 17.48 8.75
C ASP A 73 0.40 16.42 7.72
N LEU A 74 -0.62 15.62 8.05
CA LEU A 74 -1.16 14.60 7.15
C LEU A 74 -1.75 15.22 5.87
N LEU A 75 -2.55 16.28 6.01
CA LEU A 75 -3.14 16.98 4.88
C LEU A 75 -2.09 17.68 4.03
N LYS A 76 -1.07 18.28 4.66
CA LYS A 76 0.07 18.89 3.99
C LYS A 76 0.88 17.89 3.17
N ALA A 77 1.15 16.69 3.72
CA ALA A 77 1.84 15.64 2.99
C ALA A 77 1.01 15.10 1.78
N TRP A 78 -0.32 15.24 1.83
CA TRP A 78 -1.25 14.80 0.78
C TRP A 78 -1.63 15.90 -0.23
N GLU A 79 -1.23 17.14 0.03
CA GLU A 79 -1.65 18.32 -0.73
C GLU A 79 -1.31 18.20 -2.22
N GLY A 80 -2.33 18.22 -3.07
CA GLY A 80 -2.18 18.11 -4.53
C GLY A 80 -2.54 16.74 -5.12
N LEU A 81 -2.72 15.70 -4.30
CA LEU A 81 -3.25 14.39 -4.76
C LEU A 81 -4.78 14.36 -4.89
N GLY A 82 -5.47 15.33 -4.28
CA GLY A 82 -6.94 15.34 -4.22
C GLY A 82 -7.53 14.18 -3.43
N TYR A 83 -8.87 14.13 -3.36
CA TYR A 83 -9.63 13.09 -2.66
C TYR A 83 -9.13 12.83 -1.23
N TYR A 84 -9.10 13.87 -0.40
CA TYR A 84 -8.58 13.84 0.98
C TYR A 84 -9.31 12.87 1.93
N SER A 85 -10.47 12.34 1.54
CA SER A 85 -11.09 11.22 2.27
C SER A 85 -10.20 9.98 2.29
N ARG A 86 -9.36 9.77 1.27
CA ARG A 86 -8.39 8.66 1.20
C ARG A 86 -7.41 8.72 2.36
N VAL A 87 -6.72 9.84 2.53
CA VAL A 87 -5.68 9.96 3.58
C VAL A 87 -6.27 9.92 4.98
N ARG A 88 -7.47 10.49 5.18
CA ARG A 88 -8.18 10.40 6.47
C ARG A 88 -8.61 8.97 6.81
N ASN A 89 -9.14 8.24 5.82
CA ASN A 89 -9.51 6.83 6.01
C ASN A 89 -8.26 5.96 6.21
N MET A 90 -7.16 6.28 5.54
CA MET A 90 -5.87 5.64 5.71
C MET A 90 -5.37 5.83 7.15
N GLN A 91 -5.43 7.05 7.71
CA GLN A 91 -5.05 7.29 9.10
C GLN A 91 -5.94 6.51 10.10
N LYS A 92 -7.26 6.48 9.89
CA LYS A 92 -8.17 5.68 10.73
C LYS A 92 -7.81 4.20 10.73
N ALA A 93 -7.47 3.65 9.57
CA ALA A 93 -7.00 2.28 9.47
C ALA A 93 -5.65 2.07 10.17
N ALA A 94 -4.72 3.02 10.06
CA ALA A 94 -3.45 2.97 10.79
C ALA A 94 -3.65 2.96 12.31
N GLN A 95 -4.54 3.81 12.82
CA GLN A 95 -4.93 3.82 14.24
C GLN A 95 -5.53 2.48 14.67
N GLN A 96 -6.36 1.86 13.83
CA GLN A 96 -6.91 0.54 14.10
C GLN A 96 -5.81 -0.54 14.12
N ILE A 97 -4.86 -0.51 13.19
CA ILE A 97 -3.71 -1.45 13.18
C ILE A 97 -2.88 -1.32 14.47
N VAL A 98 -2.62 -0.10 14.92
CA VAL A 98 -1.86 0.14 16.15
C VAL A 98 -2.64 -0.33 17.38
N ASN A 99 -3.94 -0.02 17.46
CA ASN A 99 -4.73 -0.30 18.66
C ASN A 99 -5.21 -1.75 18.77
N ASP A 100 -5.60 -2.37 17.66
CA ASP A 100 -6.23 -3.70 17.66
C ASP A 100 -5.23 -4.82 17.36
N PHE A 101 -4.06 -4.48 16.79
CA PHE A 101 -3.06 -5.45 16.30
C PHE A 101 -1.62 -5.13 16.75
N ASP A 102 -1.43 -4.28 17.77
CA ASP A 102 -0.11 -3.89 18.31
C ASP A 102 0.88 -3.39 17.24
N GLY A 103 0.39 -2.73 16.19
CA GLY A 103 1.20 -2.25 15.07
C GLY A 103 1.62 -3.34 14.07
N ALA A 104 1.24 -4.60 14.30
CA ALA A 104 1.50 -5.70 13.40
C ALA A 104 0.46 -5.76 12.26
N TRP A 105 0.94 -5.94 11.03
CA TRP A 105 0.07 -6.08 9.87
C TRP A 105 -0.70 -7.41 9.91
N PRO A 106 -2.04 -7.39 9.84
CA PRO A 106 -2.82 -8.62 9.86
C PRO A 106 -2.52 -9.46 8.62
N ASN A 107 -2.18 -10.73 8.81
CA ASN A 107 -1.70 -11.63 7.74
C ASN A 107 -2.74 -12.64 7.25
N THR A 108 -3.98 -12.54 7.70
CA THR A 108 -5.09 -13.35 7.19
C THR A 108 -6.12 -12.49 6.48
N MET A 109 -6.81 -13.07 5.49
CA MET A 109 -7.86 -12.37 4.76
C MET A 109 -8.93 -11.86 5.73
N GLN A 110 -9.41 -12.72 6.64
CA GLN A 110 -10.44 -12.39 7.65
C GLN A 110 -10.05 -11.18 8.52
N THR A 111 -8.79 -11.12 8.97
CA THR A 111 -8.32 -9.98 9.78
C THR A 111 -8.13 -8.71 8.95
N LEU A 112 -7.75 -8.83 7.68
CA LEU A 112 -7.72 -7.69 6.74
C LEU A 112 -9.14 -7.18 6.41
N GLU A 113 -10.16 -8.04 6.48
CA GLU A 113 -11.55 -7.63 6.26
C GLU A 113 -12.09 -6.74 7.38
N ALA A 114 -11.56 -6.89 8.60
CA ALA A 114 -11.95 -6.14 9.78
C ALA A 114 -11.37 -4.70 9.81
N LEU A 115 -10.36 -4.39 8.98
CA LEU A 115 -9.76 -3.07 8.89
C LEU A 115 -10.71 -2.08 8.20
N LYS A 116 -11.27 -1.15 8.98
CA LYS A 116 -12.11 -0.06 8.48
C LYS A 116 -11.23 0.92 7.68
N GLY A 117 -11.53 1.08 6.39
CA GLY A 117 -10.74 1.92 5.48
C GLY A 117 -9.85 1.13 4.50
N VAL A 118 -9.66 -0.17 4.73
CA VAL A 118 -9.05 -1.08 3.74
C VAL A 118 -10.17 -1.69 2.88
N GLY A 119 -10.49 -0.97 1.80
CA GLY A 119 -11.47 -1.44 0.82
C GLY A 119 -11.08 -2.80 0.21
N ARG A 120 -12.08 -3.54 -0.31
CA ARG A 120 -11.90 -4.91 -0.84
C ARG A 120 -10.72 -5.04 -1.82
N ILE A 121 -10.46 -4.00 -2.62
CA ILE A 121 -9.41 -3.99 -3.63
C ILE A 121 -7.99 -4.00 -3.05
N LEU A 122 -7.80 -3.51 -1.82
CA LEU A 122 -6.50 -3.43 -1.15
C LEU A 122 -6.12 -4.71 -0.40
N ARG A 123 -7.09 -5.59 -0.15
CA ARG A 123 -6.90 -6.78 0.70
C ARG A 123 -6.03 -7.83 0.02
N LEU A 124 -6.27 -8.08 -1.28
CA LEU A 124 -5.54 -9.06 -2.08
C LEU A 124 -4.05 -8.73 -2.25
N PRO A 125 -3.63 -7.52 -2.67
CA PRO A 125 -2.21 -7.20 -2.81
C PRO A 125 -1.46 -7.28 -1.47
N LEU A 126 -2.09 -6.86 -0.36
CA LEU A 126 -1.50 -6.98 0.98
C LEU A 126 -1.35 -8.43 1.42
N LEU A 127 -2.36 -9.26 1.21
CA LEU A 127 -2.30 -10.68 1.56
C LEU A 127 -1.24 -11.42 0.75
N VAL A 128 -1.14 -11.16 -0.55
CA VAL A 128 -0.09 -11.75 -1.41
C VAL A 128 1.31 -11.37 -0.90
N LEU A 129 1.55 -10.09 -0.59
CA LEU A 129 2.83 -9.64 -0.08
C LEU A 129 3.18 -10.27 1.28
N LEU A 130 2.21 -10.33 2.19
CA LEU A 130 2.39 -10.90 3.53
C LEU A 130 2.67 -12.41 3.50
N LEU A 131 2.13 -13.13 2.50
CA LEU A 131 2.42 -14.54 2.29
C LEU A 131 3.77 -14.78 1.60
N MET A 132 4.23 -13.83 0.78
CA MET A 132 5.52 -13.92 0.07
C MET A 132 6.73 -13.45 0.90
N SER A 133 6.51 -12.77 2.04
CA SER A 133 7.57 -12.27 2.92
C SER A 133 7.94 -13.24 4.06
N ARG A 134 7.61 -14.53 3.91
CA ARG A 134 8.03 -15.65 4.77
C ARG A 134 8.96 -16.57 3.99
#